data_AF-A0A2H9LBA9-F1
#
_entry.id   AF-A0A2H9LBA9-F1
#
_cell.length_a   1.000
_cell.length_b   1.000
_cell.length_c   1.000
_cell.angle_alpha   90.00
_cell.angle_beta   90.00
_cell.angle_gamma   90.00
#
_symmetry.space_group_name_H-M   'P 1'
#
loop_
_entity.id
_entity.type
_entity.pdbx_description
1 polymer ?
#
loop_
_entity_poly.entity_id
_entity_poly.type
_entity_poly.pdbx_seq_one_letter_code
_entity_poly.pdbx_strand_id
1 'polypeptide(L)' 'MSVEAELIKEIEKWSKKLDDSLLNIHALDNRGTKILENIRAYRKDSNHFSERGNLVKSFECLIWAWALLEVGKELGHLR' A
#
# COMPACT_ATOMS: atom_id res chain seq x y z
N MET A 1 -22.44 -10.25 -7.40
CA MET A 1 -21.72 -9.27 -6.54
C MET A 1 -21.67 -7.96 -7.29
N SER A 2 -21.79 -6.82 -6.59
CA SER A 2 -21.57 -5.50 -7.20
C SER A 2 -20.08 -5.19 -7.28
N VAL A 3 -19.68 -4.30 -8.19
CA VAL A 3 -18.30 -3.78 -8.30
C VAL A 3 -17.84 -3.15 -6.97
N GLU A 4 -18.75 -2.48 -6.27
CA GLU A 4 -18.49 -1.89 -4.96
C GLU A 4 -18.09 -2.95 -3.92
N ALA A 5 -18.85 -4.05 -3.83
CA ALA A 5 -18.56 -5.14 -2.89
C ALA A 5 -17.23 -5.84 -3.24
N GLU A 6 -16.90 -5.95 -4.53
CA GLU A 6 -15.62 -6.49 -4.98
C GLU A 6 -14.44 -5.58 -4.61
N LEU A 7 -14.59 -4.26 -4.80
CA LEU A 7 -13.58 -3.28 -4.40
C LEU A 7 -13.33 -3.31 -2.89
N ILE A 8 -14.37 -3.33 -2.06
CA ILE A 8 -14.24 -3.43 -0.60
C ILE A 8 -13.42 -4.68 -0.24
N LYS A 9 -13.80 -5.84 -0.78
CA LYS A 9 -13.14 -7.11 -0.52
C LYS A 9 -11.66 -7.09 -0.92
N GLU A 10 -11.34 -6.55 -2.10
CA GLU A 10 -9.94 -6.49 -2.55
C GLU A 10 -9.13 -5.44 -1.78
N ILE A 11 -9.71 -4.28 -1.44
CA ILE A 11 -9.06 -3.28 -0.58
C ILE A 11 -8.69 -3.89 0.77
N GLU A 12 -9.62 -4.56 1.44
CA GLU A 12 -9.38 -5.20 2.75
C GLU A 12 -8.28 -6.27 2.68
N LYS A 13 -8.40 -7.17 1.70
CA LYS A 13 -7.46 -8.28 1.49
C LYS A 13 -6.04 -7.78 1.22
N TRP A 14 -5.89 -6.80 0.32
CA TRP A 14 -4.57 -6.31 -0.07
C TRP A 14 -3.99 -5.32 0.93
N SER A 15 -4.84 -4.60 1.67
CA SER A 15 -4.43 -3.81 2.83
C SER A 15 -3.77 -4.68 3.88
N LYS A 16 -4.43 -5.75 4.30
CA LYS A 16 -3.91 -6.68 5.29
C LYS A 16 -2.56 -7.28 4.86
N LYS A 17 -2.47 -7.75 3.62
CA LYS A 17 -1.22 -8.30 3.08
C LYS A 17 -0.08 -7.27 3.04
N LEU A 18 -0.41 -6.01 2.75
CA LEU A 18 0.59 -4.94 2.73
C LEU A 18 1.07 -4.66 4.14
N ASP A 19 0.14 -4.52 5.09
CA ASP A 19 0.44 -4.28 6.50
C ASP A 19 1.32 -5.42 7.07
N ASP A 20 1.01 -6.68 6.75
CA ASP A 20 1.83 -7.84 7.11
C ASP A 20 3.24 -7.78 6.48
N SER A 21 3.34 -7.38 5.21
CA SER A 21 4.62 -7.25 4.50
C SER A 21 5.49 -6.12 5.07
N LEU A 22 4.85 -5.06 5.58
CA LEU A 22 5.53 -3.91 6.17
C LEU A 22 6.10 -4.18 7.56
N LEU A 23 5.67 -5.24 8.25
CA LEU A 23 6.20 -5.59 9.58
C LEU A 23 7.69 -5.91 9.57
N ASN A 24 8.18 -6.52 8.48
CA ASN A 24 9.56 -7.01 8.37
C ASN A 24 10.38 -6.25 7.31
N ILE A 25 9.83 -5.18 6.72
CA ILE A 25 10.54 -4.42 5.70
C ILE A 25 11.44 -3.37 6.33
N HIS A 26 12.67 -3.28 5.82
CA HIS A 26 13.66 -2.32 6.25
C HIS A 26 14.28 -1.60 5.05
N ALA A 27 14.57 -0.31 5.24
CA ALA A 27 15.31 0.49 4.28
C ALA A 27 16.81 0.16 4.37
N LEU A 28 17.44 -0.05 3.22
CA LEU A 28 18.88 -0.33 3.13
C LEU A 28 19.72 0.93 2.91
N ASP A 29 19.11 2.03 2.47
CA ASP A 29 19.75 3.31 2.24
C ASP A 29 18.76 4.49 2.36
N ASN A 30 19.24 5.71 2.12
CA ASN A 30 18.42 6.92 2.16
C ASN A 30 17.28 6.93 1.13
N ARG A 31 17.41 6.24 -0.01
CA ARG A 31 16.33 6.11 -0.99
C ARG A 31 15.28 5.15 -0.45
N GLY A 32 15.68 4.02 0.11
CA GLY A 32 14.82 3.07 0.81
C GLY A 32 13.99 3.74 1.90
N THR A 33 14.58 4.64 2.70
CA THR A 33 13.84 5.38 3.74
C THR A 33 12.71 6.21 3.13
N LYS A 34 12.99 6.96 2.06
CA LYS A 34 11.98 7.76 1.37
C LYS A 34 10.90 6.91 0.70
N ILE A 35 11.28 5.77 0.11
CA ILE A 35 10.33 4.82 -0.46
C ILE A 35 9.41 4.29 0.65
N LEU A 36 9.96 3.90 1.80
CA LEU A 36 9.20 3.37 2.93
C LEU A 36 8.25 4.43 3.54
N GLU A 37 8.69 5.69 3.63
CA GLU A 37 7.84 6.82 4.01
C GLU A 37 6.66 6.98 3.04
N ASN A 38 6.92 6.93 1.73
CA ASN A 38 5.88 7.02 0.70
C ASN A 38 4.90 5.84 0.75
N ILE A 39 5.39 4.60 0.94
CA ILE A 39 4.52 3.42 1.07
C ILE A 39 3.54 3.62 2.24
N ARG A 40 4.05 4.09 3.39
CA ARG A 40 3.23 4.36 4.58
C ARG A 40 2.24 5.51 4.35
N ALA A 41 2.65 6.55 3.63
CA ALA A 41 1.77 7.66 3.26
C ALA A 41 0.60 7.17 2.38
N TYR A 42 0.88 6.44 1.30
CA TYR A 42 -0.16 5.88 0.44
C TYR A 42 -1.04 4.86 1.15
N ARG A 43 -0.49 4.05 2.06
CA ARG A 43 -1.30 3.13 2.88
C ARG A 43 -2.27 3.91 3.78
N LYS A 44 -1.82 5.00 4.41
CA LYS A 44 -2.65 5.88 5.24
C LYS A 44 -3.76 6.56 4.42
N ASP A 45 -3.42 7.05 3.23
CA ASP A 45 -4.39 7.66 2.31
C ASP A 45 -5.43 6.65 1.83
N SER A 46 -5.00 5.42 1.53
CA SER A 46 -5.91 4.32 1.19
C SER A 46 -6.94 4.08 2.29
N ASN A 47 -6.50 3.99 3.55
CA ASN A 47 -7.41 3.83 4.68
C ASN A 47 -8.37 5.02 4.82
N HIS A 48 -7.86 6.24 4.74
CA HIS A 48 -8.63 7.47 4.82
C HIS A 48 -9.73 7.57 3.76
N PHE A 49 -9.45 7.16 2.53
CA PHE A 49 -10.46 7.14 1.46
C PHE A 49 -11.47 6.01 1.64
N SER A 50 -11.03 4.84 2.14
CA SER A 50 -11.92 3.71 2.42
C SER A 50 -12.96 4.06 3.47
N GLU A 51 -12.53 4.66 4.60
CA GLU A 51 -13.42 5.09 5.69
C GLU A 51 -14.48 6.10 5.26
N ARG A 52 -14.27 6.77 4.13
CA ARG A 52 -15.19 7.78 3.56
C ARG A 52 -16.00 7.26 2.37
N GLY A 53 -15.92 5.96 2.09
CA GLY A 53 -16.61 5.34 0.95
C GLY A 53 -16.03 5.72 -0.42
N ASN A 54 -14.86 6.36 -0.49
CA ASN A 54 -14.20 6.64 -1.75
C ASN A 54 -13.31 5.47 -2.17
N LEU A 55 -13.96 4.38 -2.61
CA LEU A 55 -13.30 3.11 -2.87
C LEU A 55 -12.30 3.17 -4.03
N VAL A 56 -12.58 3.97 -5.06
CA VAL A 56 -11.66 4.12 -6.21
C VAL A 56 -10.33 4.73 -5.77
N LYS A 57 -10.37 5.83 -5.01
CA LYS A 57 -9.14 6.46 -4.48
C LYS A 57 -8.46 5.57 -3.45
N SER A 58 -9.24 4.86 -2.64
CA SER A 58 -8.68 3.91 -1.67
C SER A 58 -7.88 2.80 -2.35
N PHE A 59 -8.45 2.21 -3.40
CA PHE A 59 -7.81 1.17 -4.19
C PHE A 59 -6.58 1.72 -4.93
N GLU A 60 -6.68 2.89 -5.56
CA GLU A 60 -5.55 3.55 -6.23
C GLU A 60 -4.36 3.75 -5.28
N CYS A 61 -4.58 4.35 -4.11
CA CYS A 61 -3.53 4.56 -3.13
C CYS A 61 -2.91 3.23 -2.65
N LEU A 62 -3.73 2.20 -2.47
CA LEU A 62 -3.24 0.88 -2.07
C LEU A 62 -2.33 0.25 -3.13
N ILE A 63 -2.69 0.38 -4.41
CA ILE A 63 -1.87 -0.11 -5.53
C ILE A 63 -0.56 0.67 -5.62
N TRP A 64 -0.56 1.99 -5.43
CA TRP A 64 0.67 2.78 -5.38
C TRP A 64 1.60 2.35 -4.24
N ALA A 65 1.05 2.09 -3.05
CA ALA A 65 1.82 1.58 -1.92
C ALA A 65 2.48 0.21 -2.25
N TRP A 66 1.75 -0.70 -2.89
CA TRP A 66 2.28 -1.98 -3.35
C TRP A 66 3.35 -1.84 -4.43
N ALA A 67 3.12 -0.98 -5.43
CA ALA A 67 4.08 -0.76 -6.51
C ALA A 67 5.42 -0.26 -5.97
N LEU A 68 5.39 0.69 -5.03
CA LEU A 68 6.60 1.21 -4.39
C LEU A 68 7.32 0.15 -3.55
N LEU A 69 6.58 -0.72 -2.85
CA LEU A 69 7.16 -1.82 -2.09
C LEU A 69 7.90 -2.80 -3.00
N GLU A 70 7.25 -3.27 -4.06
CA GLU A 70 7.83 -4.28 -4.95
C GLU A 70 8.99 -3.71 -5.77
N VAL A 71 8.86 -2.50 -6.32
CA VAL A 71 9.96 -1.83 -7.03
C VAL A 71 11.12 -1.52 -6.08
N GLY A 72 10.83 -1.10 -4.84
CA GLY A 72 11.86 -0.85 -3.83
C GLY A 72 12.67 -2.10 -3.49
N LYS A 73 12.03 -3.27 -3.45
CA LYS A 73 12.67 -4.58 -3.28
C LYS A 73 13.47 -4.99 -4.51
N GLU A 74 12.90 -4.85 -5.70
CA GLU A 74 13.54 -5.19 -6.98
C GLU A 74 14.83 -4.37 -7.19
N LEU A 75 14.79 -3.08 -6.87
CA LEU A 75 15.95 -2.18 -6.98
C LEU A 75 16.96 -2.32 -5.82
N GLY A 76 16.68 -3.17 -4.82
CA GLY A 76 17.58 -3.41 -3.69
C GLY A 76 17.64 -2.26 -2.66
N HIS A 77 16.61 -1.40 -2.62
CA HIS A 77 16.50 -0.33 -1.62
C HIS A 77 15.73 -0.77 -0.36
N LEU A 78 14.90 -1.81 -0.49
CA LEU A 78 14.12 -2.40 0.60
C LEU A 78 14.42 -3.90 0.75
N ARG A 79 14.40 -4.40 1.98
CA ARG A 79 14.55 -5.83 2.29
C ARG A 79 13.67 -6.26 3.44
#